data_AF-A0A366LIZ2-F1
#
_entry.id   AF-A0A366LIZ2-F1
#
_cell.length_a   1.000
_cell.length_b   1.000
_cell.length_c   1.000
_cell.angle_alpha   90.00
_cell.angle_beta   90.00
_cell.angle_gamma   90.00
#
_symmetry.space_group_name_H-M   'P 1'
#
loop_
_entity.id
_entity.type
_entity.pdbx_description
1 polymer ?
#
loop_
_entity_poly.entity_id
_entity_poly.type
_entity_poly.pdbx_seq_one_letter_code
_entity_poly.pdbx_strand_id
1 'polypeptide(L)'
;MTLLSEHATAIPLPACPLLLVWAVEAGDRGASGVTGDLAVAERQMLTALGGFAEGRGRVRSARMSSVGVLYTYGETLVTARRKGGMTEIVPEAAWVIMP
;
A
#
# COMPACT_ATOMS: atom_id res chain seq x y z
N MET A 1 5.52 22.32 50.89
CA MET A 1 6.00 22.61 49.52
C MET A 1 5.39 21.56 48.61
N THR A 2 4.30 21.92 47.95
CA THR A 2 3.46 21.00 47.16
C THR A 2 3.96 21.04 45.73
N LEU A 3 4.54 19.94 45.23
CA LEU A 3 4.82 19.77 43.80
C LEU A 3 3.81 18.77 43.25
N LEU A 4 2.66 19.31 42.81
CA LEU A 4 1.85 18.71 41.77
C LEU A 4 2.60 18.94 40.46
N SER A 5 3.17 17.89 39.87
CA SER A 5 3.63 17.96 38.47
C SER A 5 3.31 16.66 37.75
N GLU A 6 2.15 16.73 37.08
CA GLU A 6 1.95 16.24 35.72
C GLU A 6 2.24 14.76 35.47
N HIS A 7 1.27 13.92 35.85
CA HIS A 7 0.98 12.73 35.05
C HIS A 7 0.54 13.21 33.66
N ALA A 8 1.50 13.49 32.79
CA ALA A 8 1.26 13.42 31.36
C ALA A 8 0.89 11.97 31.06
N THR A 9 -0.40 11.66 31.11
CA THR A 9 -0.93 10.43 30.56
C THR A 9 -0.55 10.48 29.08
N ALA A 10 0.56 9.83 28.72
CA ALA A 10 0.83 9.47 27.36
C ALA A 10 -0.37 8.61 26.95
N ILE A 11 -1.35 9.24 26.31
CA ILE A 11 -2.42 8.53 25.63
C ILE A 11 -1.66 7.59 24.69
N PRO A 12 -1.79 6.27 24.83
CA PRO A 12 -1.25 5.37 23.83
C PRO A 12 -2.02 5.74 22.57
N LEU A 13 -1.38 6.50 21.67
CA LEU A 13 -1.90 6.64 20.32
C LEU A 13 -2.08 5.21 19.85
N PRO A 14 -3.31 4.77 19.50
CA PRO A 14 -3.51 3.42 19.00
C PRO A 14 -2.48 3.25 17.89
N ALA A 15 -1.59 2.27 18.05
CA ALA A 15 -0.45 2.06 17.17
C ALA A 15 -0.95 2.26 15.74
N CYS A 16 -0.54 3.35 15.08
CA CYS A 16 -1.13 3.77 13.82
C CYS A 16 -1.20 2.53 12.91
N PRO A 17 -2.39 2.03 12.56
CA PRO A 17 -2.48 0.75 11.90
C PRO A 17 -1.68 0.81 10.60
N LEU A 18 -0.85 -0.20 10.36
CA LEU A 18 -0.13 -0.30 9.11
C LEU A 18 -1.16 -0.42 8.00
N LEU A 19 -1.18 0.56 7.10
CA LEU A 19 -2.05 0.54 5.93
C LEU A 19 -1.26 -0.05 4.77
N LEU A 20 -1.96 -0.79 3.92
CA LEU A 20 -1.42 -1.39 2.71
C LEU A 20 -2.22 -0.83 1.55
N VAL A 21 -1.53 -0.13 0.67
CA VAL A 21 -2.11 0.42 -0.54
C VAL A 21 -1.76 -0.50 -1.68
N TRP A 22 -2.77 -1.02 -2.36
CA TRP A 22 -2.58 -1.72 -3.61
C TRP A 22 -2.99 -0.84 -4.78
N ALA A 23 -2.26 -0.95 -5.89
CA ALA A 23 -2.53 -0.20 -7.10
C ALA A 23 -2.25 -1.07 -8.32
N VAL A 24 -3.04 -0.87 -9.37
CA VAL A 24 -2.90 -1.47 -10.69
C VAL A 24 -2.87 -0.35 -11.72
N GLU A 25 -1.86 -0.40 -12.58
CA GLU A 25 -1.62 0.53 -13.68
C GLU A 25 -1.72 -0.25 -15.01
N ALA A 26 -2.61 0.17 -15.90
CA ALA A 26 -2.90 -0.49 -17.18
C ALA A 26 -3.16 0.56 -18.29
N GLY A 27 -2.09 1.25 -18.71
CA GLY A 27 -2.18 2.40 -19.61
C GLY A 27 -2.92 3.55 -18.94
N ASP A 28 -3.94 4.10 -19.60
CA ASP A 28 -4.77 5.20 -19.08
C ASP A 28 -5.82 4.76 -18.05
N ARG A 29 -5.86 3.46 -17.73
CA ARG A 29 -6.79 2.88 -16.74
C ARG A 29 -6.01 2.31 -15.57
N GLY A 30 -6.68 2.25 -14.43
CA GLY A 30 -6.13 1.67 -13.22
C GLY A 30 -7.18 1.46 -12.15
N ALA A 31 -6.76 0.79 -11.08
CA ALA A 31 -7.56 0.60 -9.89
C ALA A 31 -6.64 0.63 -8.68
N SER A 32 -7.13 1.12 -7.55
CA SER A 32 -6.38 1.13 -6.31
C SER A 32 -7.31 0.97 -5.12
N GLY A 33 -6.74 0.59 -3.98
CA GLY A 33 -7.45 0.45 -2.74
C GLY A 33 -6.52 0.39 -1.55
N VAL A 34 -7.10 0.47 -0.35
CA VAL A 34 -6.38 0.46 0.92
C VAL A 34 -6.98 -0.60 1.83
N THR A 35 -6.14 -1.38 2.50
CA THR A 35 -6.55 -2.38 3.49
C THR A 35 -5.47 -2.51 4.58
N GLY A 36 -5.80 -3.12 5.72
CA GLY A 36 -4.84 -3.44 6.78
C GLY A 36 -4.21 -4.83 6.66
N ASP A 37 -4.58 -5.62 5.65
CA ASP A 37 -4.18 -7.03 5.50
C ASP A 37 -3.51 -7.30 4.15
N LEU A 38 -2.32 -7.90 4.19
CA LEU A 38 -1.48 -8.12 3.01
C LEU A 38 -2.09 -9.14 2.04
N ALA A 39 -2.66 -10.23 2.55
CA ALA A 39 -3.29 -11.24 1.71
C ALA A 39 -4.55 -10.68 1.03
N VAL A 40 -5.30 -9.82 1.73
CA VAL A 40 -6.42 -9.08 1.13
C VAL A 40 -5.93 -8.11 0.05
N ALA A 41 -4.87 -7.35 0.33
CA ALA A 41 -4.29 -6.39 -0.61
C ALA A 41 -3.80 -7.07 -1.90
N GLU A 42 -3.04 -8.15 -1.75
CA GLU A 42 -2.51 -8.94 -2.86
C GLU A 42 -3.64 -9.54 -3.69
N ARG A 43 -4.63 -10.17 -3.05
CA ARG A 43 -5.78 -10.75 -3.75
C ARG A 43 -6.57 -9.69 -4.53
N GLN A 44 -6.85 -8.54 -3.93
CA GLN A 44 -7.57 -7.45 -4.59
C GLN A 44 -6.76 -6.88 -5.77
N MET A 45 -5.45 -6.68 -5.58
CA MET A 45 -4.53 -6.29 -6.65
C MET A 45 -4.56 -7.27 -7.83
N LEU A 46 -4.41 -8.59 -7.56
CA LEU A 46 -4.39 -9.62 -8.61
C LEU A 46 -5.74 -9.74 -9.31
N THR A 47 -6.84 -9.61 -8.57
CA THR A 47 -8.19 -9.62 -9.13
C THR A 47 -8.39 -8.43 -10.08
N ALA A 48 -8.01 -7.23 -9.64
CA ALA A 48 -8.09 -6.03 -10.46
C ALA A 48 -7.17 -6.12 -11.69
N LEU A 49 -5.93 -6.60 -11.51
CA LEU A 49 -4.98 -6.81 -12.60
C LEU A 49 -5.49 -7.82 -13.63
N GLY A 50 -6.18 -8.88 -13.18
CA GLY A 50 -6.82 -9.87 -14.04
C GLY A 50 -7.88 -9.31 -15.00
N GLY A 51 -8.47 -8.16 -14.67
CA GLY A 51 -9.43 -7.45 -15.51
C GLY A 51 -8.80 -6.72 -16.71
N PHE A 52 -7.47 -6.64 -16.79
CA PHE A 52 -6.76 -5.97 -17.88
C PHE A 52 -6.03 -6.98 -18.78
N ALA A 53 -5.90 -6.67 -20.07
CA ALA A 53 -5.12 -7.48 -21.00
C ALA A 53 -3.62 -7.44 -20.67
N GLU A 54 -3.15 -6.25 -20.29
CA GLU A 54 -1.80 -5.96 -19.83
C GLU A 54 -1.84 -4.94 -18.70
N GLY A 55 -0.85 -4.99 -17.82
CA GLY A 55 -0.74 -4.04 -16.72
C GLY A 55 0.28 -4.46 -15.69
N ARG A 56 0.42 -3.65 -14.64
CA ARG A 56 1.28 -3.95 -13.50
C ARG A 56 0.54 -3.62 -12.21
N GLY A 57 0.72 -4.45 -11.20
CA GLY A 57 0.18 -4.27 -9.86
C GLY A 57 1.30 -4.11 -8.85
N ARG A 58 1.08 -3.32 -7.81
CA ARG A 58 1.95 -3.25 -6.64
C ARG A 58 1.15 -3.11 -5.35
N VAL A 59 1.68 -3.67 -4.26
CA VAL A 59 1.24 -3.43 -2.90
C VAL A 59 2.36 -2.72 -2.15
N ARG A 60 2.05 -1.59 -1.52
CA ARG A 60 2.99 -0.80 -0.71
C ARG A 60 2.46 -0.63 0.69
N SER A 61 3.35 -0.68 1.67
CA SER A 61 3.01 -0.16 2.99
C SER A 61 2.75 1.34 2.93
N ALA A 62 1.87 1.82 3.78
CA ALA A 62 1.58 3.23 3.95
C ALA A 62 1.29 3.50 5.42
N ARG A 63 1.70 4.68 5.88
CA ARG A 63 1.34 5.20 7.19
C ARG A 63 0.59 6.50 7.00
N MET A 64 -0.47 6.67 7.77
CA MET A 64 -1.20 7.93 7.80
C MET A 64 -0.37 8.94 8.60
N SER A 65 0.02 10.04 7.97
CA SER A 65 0.61 11.16 8.69
C SER A 65 -0.48 11.88 9.49
N SER A 66 -0.20 12.21 10.75
CA SER A 66 -1.07 13.04 11.59
C SER A 66 -1.02 14.53 11.22
N VAL A 67 -0.07 14.95 10.38
CA VAL A 67 0.08 16.32 9.88
C VAL A 67 -0.33 16.36 8.42
N GLY A 68 -1.55 16.85 8.16
CA GLY A 68 -2.19 16.84 6.84
C GLY A 68 -2.61 15.42 6.43
N VAL A 69 -3.84 15.25 5.93
CA VAL A 69 -4.41 13.95 5.53
C VAL A 69 -3.63 13.37 4.33
N LEU A 70 -2.44 12.85 4.58
CA LEU A 70 -1.48 12.38 3.59
C LEU A 70 -0.99 10.98 3.96
N TYR A 71 -0.91 10.12 2.96
CA TYR A 71 -0.28 8.82 3.07
C TYR A 71 1.21 8.95 2.80
N THR A 72 2.02 8.57 3.79
CA THR A 72 3.44 8.33 3.56
C THR A 72 3.60 6.89 3.09
N TYR A 73 3.90 6.71 1.81
CA TYR A 73 4.18 5.39 1.24
C TYR A 73 5.54 4.88 1.70
N GLY A 74 5.58 3.64 2.18
CA GLY A 74 6.78 2.91 2.53
C GLY A 74 7.18 1.90 1.46
N GLU A 75 7.74 0.78 1.94
CA GLU A 75 8.26 -0.35 1.17
C GLU A 75 7.21 -0.99 0.26
N THR A 76 7.65 -1.46 -0.91
CA THR A 76 6.84 -2.29 -1.80
C THR A 76 6.92 -3.74 -1.34
N LEU A 77 5.78 -4.32 -1.00
CA LEU A 77 5.72 -5.67 -0.44
C LEU A 77 5.49 -6.73 -1.52
N VAL A 78 4.73 -6.38 -2.56
CA VAL A 78 4.38 -7.29 -3.66
C VAL A 78 4.36 -6.49 -4.95
N THR A 79 4.89 -7.07 -6.01
CA THR A 79 4.65 -6.57 -7.38
C THR A 79 4.17 -7.70 -8.26
N ALA A 80 3.31 -7.37 -9.22
CA ALA A 80 2.83 -8.31 -10.22
C ALA A 80 2.83 -7.63 -11.59
N ARG A 81 3.02 -8.43 -12.64
CA ARG A 81 2.90 -7.98 -14.03
C ARG A 81 1.93 -8.89 -14.75
N ARG A 82 1.10 -8.31 -15.60
CA ARG A 82 0.28 -9.04 -16.55
C ARG A 82 0.67 -8.66 -17.96
N LYS A 83 0.95 -9.67 -18.78
CA LYS A 83 1.27 -9.51 -20.20
C LYS A 83 0.66 -10.68 -20.97
N GLY A 84 -0.05 -10.38 -22.07
CA GLY A 84 -0.66 -11.42 -22.90
C GLY A 84 -1.62 -12.35 -22.12
N GLY A 85 -2.32 -11.84 -21.10
CA GLY A 85 -3.26 -12.63 -20.29
C GLY A 85 -2.63 -13.52 -19.20
N MET A 86 -1.30 -13.58 -19.10
CA MET A 86 -0.60 -14.27 -18.02
C MET A 86 -0.20 -13.27 -16.93
N THR A 87 -0.46 -13.62 -15.66
CA THR A 87 -0.05 -12.82 -14.50
C THR A 87 1.12 -13.50 -13.79
N GLU A 88 2.16 -12.74 -13.51
CA GLU A 88 3.38 -13.18 -12.83
C GLU A 88 3.65 -12.28 -11.63
N ILE A 89 3.96 -12.87 -10.47
CA ILE A 89 4.52 -12.12 -9.33
C ILE A 89 5.97 -11.81 -9.66
N VAL A 90 6.34 -10.55 -9.56
CA VAL A 90 7.68 -10.05 -9.88
C VAL A 90 8.39 -9.58 -8.62
N PRO A 91 9.74 -9.69 -8.56
CA PRO A 91 10.53 -9.04 -7.52
C PRO A 91 10.39 -7.51 -7.63
N GLU A 92 10.46 -6.78 -6.51
CA GLU A 92 10.37 -5.31 -6.49
C GLU A 92 11.34 -4.63 -7.47
N ALA A 93 12.55 -5.19 -7.63
CA ALA A 93 13.57 -4.69 -8.55
C ALA A 93 13.16 -4.73 -10.04
N ALA A 94 12.10 -5.47 -10.39
CA ALA A 94 11.55 -5.50 -11.75
C ALA A 94 10.54 -4.37 -12.01
N TRP A 95 10.20 -3.56 -10.99
CA TRP A 95 9.44 -2.31 -11.15
C TRP A 95 10.35 -1.19 -11.69
N VAL A 96 10.84 -1.36 -12.91
CA VAL A 96 11.50 -0.28 -13.65
C VAL A 96 10.42 0.54 -14.34
N ILE A 97 10.37 1.84 -14.01
CA ILE A 97 9.64 2.85 -14.76
C ILE A 97 10.19 2.78 -16.18
N MET A 98 9.42 2.24 -17.12
CA MET A 98 9.77 2.44 -18.52
C MET A 98 9.55 3.93 -18.80
N PRO A 99 10.57 4.64 -19.31
CA PRO A 99 10.46 6.06 -19.65
C PRO A 99 9.38 6.31 -20.70
#